data_AF-A0AAD1W029-F1
#
_entry.id   AF-A0AAD1W029-F1
#
_cell.length_a   1.000
_cell.length_b   1.000
_cell.length_c   1.000
_cell.angle_alpha   90.00
_cell.angle_beta   90.00
_cell.angle_gamma   90.00
#
_symmetry.space_group_name_H-M   'P 1'
#
loop_
_entity.id
_entity.type
_entity.pdbx_description
1 polymer ?
#
loop_
_entity_poly.entity_id
_entity_poly.type
_entity_poly.pdbx_seq_one_letter_code
_entity_poly.pdbx_strand_id
1 'polypeptide(L)'
;MKTFAESHKTVFVVDHCPYMAESCRQHVEFDMLTKNRTQGIIPLAPISKSLWTCAVEAAMEYCRIMYDIFPFKKVVNFIVSDSCSRILNSWSQEDQNVQELMEALATIGPPNPRADPECCSILHGLVAAVETLCKITDYQHEARTVLMENADRVANRGRIICLTNAKSDSHVQMLEDCVNETIHEHNKLAAGSDHLMQIQKCELVLIHTYPVGDDSLVSDRPRKELSPVLTSEVHSVRAGRHLATKLNHLVQLHFDLASTTITNIPMKPTLNVCDQEEQHANTSANYDVELLHHKDAHVEFAKSGDGHVSNSREPTLKETVTLKWCTPRTNSVELHYCIGAYRISPVDVNSRPSSCLTNFLLNGRSVLLEQPRKSGSKVISHMLSSHGGEIFLHVLCSSRSILEDPPSISEGCGGRVTDYRITDFGEFMKENRLMPVSESRYQMDGTLDVPLERAKEQLERYTRYWPMIISQTTIFNMQAVVPLANVIVKESLTEDDVVNCQKTIYNLVDMERKNDPLPISTAGTRGKGPKRWRTLTYTPKSDQYK
;
A
#
# COMPACT_ATOMS: atom_id res chain seq x y z
N MET A 1 -11.29 -11.89 -16.90
CA MET A 1 -12.57 -11.17 -16.64
C MET A 1 -12.28 -10.24 -15.46
N LYS A 2 -12.23 -8.91 -15.65
CA LYS A 2 -12.04 -7.97 -14.54
C LYS A 2 -13.41 -7.74 -13.90
N THR A 3 -13.75 -8.53 -12.88
CA THR A 3 -15.01 -8.34 -12.14
C THR A 3 -14.79 -7.32 -11.05
N PHE A 4 -15.44 -6.16 -11.15
CA PHE A 4 -15.51 -5.20 -10.06
C PHE A 4 -16.46 -5.74 -8.99
N ALA A 5 -15.91 -6.07 -7.82
CA ALA A 5 -16.67 -6.53 -6.66
C ALA A 5 -17.46 -5.37 -6.01
N GLU A 6 -18.30 -5.71 -5.04
CA GLU A 6 -19.12 -4.79 -4.23
C GLU A 6 -18.24 -3.74 -3.53
N SER A 7 -17.01 -4.09 -3.18
CA SER A 7 -16.04 -3.16 -2.56
C SER A 7 -15.44 -2.14 -3.52
N HIS A 8 -15.69 -2.22 -4.83
CA HIS A 8 -15.20 -1.22 -5.78
C HIS A 8 -15.84 0.16 -5.54
N LYS A 9 -17.17 0.19 -5.36
CA LYS A 9 -17.96 1.40 -5.11
C LYS A 9 -18.59 1.33 -3.73
N THR A 10 -18.22 2.23 -2.83
CA THR A 10 -18.90 2.38 -1.53
C THR A 10 -19.57 3.75 -1.48
N VAL A 11 -20.84 3.81 -1.12
CA VAL A 11 -21.57 5.06 -0.93
C VAL A 11 -21.92 5.20 0.55
N PHE A 12 -21.41 6.23 1.21
CA PHE A 12 -21.89 6.62 2.53
C PHE A 12 -23.11 7.52 2.38
N VAL A 13 -24.15 7.22 3.15
CA VAL A 13 -25.34 8.07 3.27
C VAL A 13 -25.52 8.42 4.74
N VAL A 14 -25.23 9.66 5.11
CA VAL A 14 -25.30 10.13 6.49
C VAL A 14 -26.45 11.10 6.66
N ASP A 15 -27.29 10.81 7.64
CA ASP A 15 -28.44 11.61 7.99
C ASP A 15 -28.06 12.93 8.66
N HIS A 16 -28.60 14.05 8.17
CA HIS A 16 -28.40 15.41 8.69
C HIS A 16 -29.71 16.05 9.16
N CYS A 17 -30.75 15.24 9.39
CA CYS A 17 -32.00 15.72 9.95
C CYS A 17 -31.83 16.29 11.38
N PRO A 18 -32.77 17.15 11.86
CA PRO A 18 -32.66 17.81 13.16
C PRO A 18 -32.41 16.88 14.37
N TYR A 19 -32.99 15.66 14.35
CA TYR A 19 -32.81 14.67 15.42
C TYR A 19 -31.37 14.15 15.54
N MET A 20 -30.57 14.23 14.47
CA MET A 20 -29.16 13.84 14.51
C MET A 20 -28.29 14.80 15.34
N ALA A 21 -28.80 15.98 15.71
CA ALA A 21 -28.15 16.87 16.66
C ALA A 21 -28.25 16.41 18.13
N GLU A 22 -29.06 15.38 18.42
CA GLU A 22 -29.19 14.85 19.77
C GLU A 22 -27.83 14.41 20.34
N SER A 23 -27.61 14.67 21.62
CA SER A 23 -26.41 14.24 22.34
C SER A 23 -26.33 12.72 22.38
N CYS A 24 -25.15 12.16 22.10
CA CYS A 24 -24.89 10.74 22.27
C CYS A 24 -24.84 10.31 23.75
N ARG A 25 -24.84 11.27 24.69
CA ARG A 25 -24.77 11.07 26.15
C ARG A 25 -23.54 10.26 26.63
N GLN A 26 -22.54 10.11 25.76
CA GLN A 26 -21.21 9.64 26.16
C GLN A 26 -20.34 10.85 26.50
N HIS A 27 -19.93 10.96 27.76
CA HIS A 27 -19.09 12.05 28.23
C HIS A 27 -17.67 11.95 27.67
N VAL A 28 -17.15 13.09 27.22
CA VAL A 28 -15.78 13.31 26.81
C VAL A 28 -15.14 14.25 27.82
N GLU A 29 -14.22 13.71 28.61
CA GLU A 29 -13.37 14.47 29.51
C GLU A 29 -12.25 15.12 28.69
N PHE A 30 -12.21 16.45 28.66
CA PHE A 30 -11.20 17.22 27.94
C PHE A 30 -10.37 18.12 28.87
N ASP A 31 -10.87 18.39 30.09
CA ASP A 31 -10.12 19.11 31.12
C ASP A 31 -9.27 18.13 31.95
N MET A 32 -8.02 17.98 31.54
CA MET A 32 -7.07 17.01 32.11
C MET A 32 -6.42 17.49 33.42
N LEU A 33 -6.83 18.64 33.98
CA LEU A 33 -6.22 19.26 35.17
C LEU A 33 -6.61 18.60 36.52
N THR A 34 -7.15 17.39 36.51
CA THR A 34 -7.86 16.80 37.66
C THR A 34 -6.99 16.18 38.75
N LYS A 35 -5.67 15.96 38.55
CA LYS A 35 -4.86 15.18 39.51
C LYS A 35 -3.82 15.94 40.36
N ASN A 36 -3.39 17.15 39.98
CA ASN A 36 -2.39 17.92 40.75
C ASN A 36 -2.87 19.34 41.05
N ARG A 37 -3.74 19.51 42.05
CA ARG A 37 -4.22 20.84 42.43
C ARG A 37 -3.46 21.47 43.58
N THR A 38 -2.97 22.68 43.32
CA THR A 38 -3.14 23.83 44.22
C THR A 38 -4.64 24.05 44.49
N GLN A 39 -5.02 24.22 45.75
CA GLN A 39 -6.42 24.42 46.16
C GLN A 39 -7.05 25.63 45.43
N GLY A 40 -8.24 25.45 44.83
CA GLY A 40 -9.10 26.58 44.39
C GLY A 40 -9.59 26.65 42.93
N ILE A 41 -9.16 25.76 42.03
CA ILE A 41 -9.66 25.73 40.63
C ILE A 41 -10.91 24.82 40.55
N ILE A 42 -11.86 25.03 39.62
CA ILE A 42 -13.04 24.15 39.38
C ILE A 42 -12.89 23.54 37.98
N PRO A 43 -13.01 22.21 37.79
CA PRO A 43 -12.81 21.61 36.48
C PRO A 43 -14.01 21.93 35.57
N LEU A 44 -13.76 22.03 34.27
CA LEU A 44 -14.82 22.20 33.30
C LEU A 44 -15.71 20.96 33.26
N ALA A 45 -17.01 21.17 33.04
CA ALA A 45 -17.96 20.07 32.90
C ALA A 45 -17.66 19.28 31.61
N PRO A 46 -17.76 17.93 31.64
CA PRO A 46 -17.57 17.12 30.45
C PRO A 46 -18.64 17.44 29.40
N ILE A 47 -18.27 17.33 28.14
CA ILE A 47 -19.17 17.52 27.00
C ILE A 47 -19.53 16.17 26.37
N SER A 48 -20.56 16.16 25.53
CA SER A 48 -20.91 15.00 24.71
C SER A 48 -21.05 15.41 23.27
N LYS A 49 -20.71 14.49 22.37
CA LYS A 49 -20.85 14.67 20.92
C LYS A 49 -22.31 14.46 20.51
N SER A 50 -22.71 14.98 19.35
CA SER A 50 -24.01 14.65 18.74
C SER A 50 -23.98 13.29 18.05
N LEU A 51 -25.14 12.70 17.74
CA LEU A 51 -25.24 11.50 16.89
C LEU A 51 -24.61 11.74 15.52
N TRP A 52 -24.85 12.90 14.91
CA TRP A 52 -24.21 13.34 13.66
C TRP A 52 -22.69 13.31 13.77
N THR A 53 -22.12 13.94 14.79
CA THR A 53 -20.66 13.98 14.99
C THR A 53 -20.10 12.57 15.13
N CYS A 54 -20.75 11.68 15.89
CA CYS A 54 -20.31 10.29 16.03
C CYS A 54 -20.38 9.51 14.70
N ALA A 55 -21.41 9.73 13.90
CA ALA A 55 -21.56 9.08 12.59
C ALA A 55 -20.48 9.54 11.61
N VAL A 56 -20.23 10.85 11.52
CA VAL A 56 -19.18 11.42 10.67
C VAL A 56 -17.81 10.92 11.10
N GLU A 57 -17.46 10.97 12.40
CA GLU A 57 -16.17 10.49 12.90
C GLU A 57 -15.93 9.02 12.53
N ALA A 58 -16.92 8.16 12.72
CA ALA A 58 -16.81 6.74 12.41
C ALA A 58 -16.69 6.49 10.89
N ALA A 59 -17.42 7.23 10.06
CA ALA A 59 -17.35 7.11 8.60
C ALA A 59 -16.01 7.62 8.04
N MET A 60 -15.47 8.70 8.59
CA MET A 60 -14.18 9.22 8.16
C MET A 60 -13.02 8.30 8.56
N GLU A 61 -13.08 7.69 9.75
CA GLU A 61 -12.09 6.70 10.16
C GLU A 61 -12.15 5.42 9.29
N TYR A 62 -13.35 5.00 8.88
CA TYR A 62 -13.53 3.94 7.88
C TYR A 62 -12.81 4.29 6.57
N CYS A 63 -13.01 5.52 6.06
CA CYS A 63 -12.39 5.98 4.82
C CYS A 63 -10.86 6.07 4.96
N ARG A 64 -10.34 6.57 6.08
CA ARG A 64 -8.90 6.64 6.35
C ARG A 64 -8.24 5.26 6.27
N ILE A 65 -8.79 4.26 6.97
CA ILE A 65 -8.29 2.88 6.94
C ILE A 65 -8.31 2.34 5.50
N MET A 66 -9.40 2.57 4.78
CA MET A 66 -9.55 2.10 3.40
C MET A 66 -8.52 2.74 2.47
N TYR A 67 -8.32 4.06 2.54
CA TYR A 67 -7.40 4.78 1.64
C TYR A 67 -5.93 4.44 1.90
N ASP A 68 -5.54 4.24 3.16
CA ASP A 68 -4.18 3.79 3.50
C ASP A 68 -3.85 2.43 2.86
N ILE A 69 -4.82 1.50 2.87
CA ILE A 69 -4.63 0.12 2.39
C ILE A 69 -4.84 0.04 0.86
N PHE A 70 -5.80 0.78 0.34
CA PHE A 70 -6.20 0.79 -1.07
C PHE A 70 -6.20 2.22 -1.63
N PRO A 71 -5.03 2.76 -1.99
CA PRO A 71 -4.93 4.10 -2.57
C PRO A 71 -5.60 4.22 -3.95
N PHE A 72 -5.91 3.10 -4.61
CA PHE A 72 -6.51 3.07 -5.95
C PHE A 72 -7.61 2.02 -6.05
N LYS A 73 -8.52 2.19 -7.02
CA LYS A 73 -9.56 1.21 -7.42
C LYS A 73 -10.63 0.91 -6.38
N LYS A 74 -10.54 1.45 -5.16
CA LYS A 74 -11.59 1.42 -4.13
C LYS A 74 -12.05 2.85 -3.92
N VAL A 75 -13.24 3.16 -4.42
CA VAL A 75 -13.75 4.54 -4.47
C VAL A 75 -14.97 4.70 -3.58
N VAL A 76 -15.07 5.87 -2.95
CA VAL A 76 -16.12 6.26 -2.02
C VAL A 76 -16.86 7.48 -2.56
N ASN A 77 -18.18 7.45 -2.43
CA ASN A 77 -19.02 8.62 -2.58
C ASN A 77 -19.69 8.95 -1.24
N PHE A 78 -19.54 10.18 -0.77
CA PHE A 78 -20.10 10.62 0.52
C PHE A 78 -21.33 11.49 0.28
N ILE A 79 -22.48 11.06 0.81
CA ILE A 79 -23.76 11.73 0.63
C ILE A 79 -24.32 12.10 2.00
N VAL A 80 -24.73 13.36 2.13
CA VAL A 80 -25.44 13.88 3.30
C VAL A 80 -26.91 14.10 2.93
N SER A 81 -27.84 13.68 3.79
CA SER A 81 -29.27 13.72 3.52
C SER A 81 -30.04 14.49 4.58
N ASP A 82 -30.76 15.54 4.18
CA ASP A 82 -31.71 16.28 5.01
C ASP A 82 -33.03 16.52 4.24
N SER A 83 -33.42 17.78 4.06
CA SER A 83 -34.38 18.26 3.05
C SER A 83 -34.05 17.90 1.60
N CYS A 84 -32.77 17.61 1.31
CA CYS A 84 -32.27 17.19 0.01
C CYS A 84 -31.07 16.27 0.17
N SER A 85 -30.59 15.67 -0.93
CA SER A 85 -29.31 14.98 -0.96
C SER A 85 -28.20 15.92 -1.40
N ARG A 86 -27.05 15.85 -0.72
CA ARG A 86 -25.83 16.57 -1.08
C ARG A 86 -24.69 15.57 -1.23
N ILE A 87 -24.20 15.43 -2.46
CA ILE A 87 -23.06 14.58 -2.80
C ILE A 87 -21.78 15.43 -2.63
N LEU A 88 -20.84 14.97 -1.80
CA LEU A 88 -19.67 15.78 -1.40
C LEU A 88 -18.45 15.61 -2.30
N ASN A 89 -18.36 14.50 -3.02
CA ASN A 89 -17.23 14.15 -3.88
C ASN A 89 -17.72 13.28 -5.06
N SER A 90 -16.87 12.98 -6.04
CA SER A 90 -17.23 12.12 -7.18
C SER A 90 -16.55 10.74 -7.13
N TRP A 91 -16.64 9.98 -8.23
CA TRP A 91 -15.94 8.71 -8.41
C TRP A 91 -14.49 8.87 -8.92
N SER A 92 -14.06 10.10 -9.22
CA SER A 92 -12.68 10.41 -9.60
C SER A 92 -11.72 9.96 -8.50
N GLN A 93 -10.54 9.49 -8.90
CA GLN A 93 -9.48 9.13 -7.96
C GLN A 93 -8.92 10.35 -7.23
N GLU A 94 -8.97 11.54 -7.83
CA GLU A 94 -8.52 12.80 -7.22
C GLU A 94 -9.43 13.20 -6.05
N ASP A 95 -10.74 12.94 -6.19
CA ASP A 95 -11.77 13.20 -5.18
C ASP A 95 -11.76 12.23 -3.99
N GLN A 96 -10.83 11.26 -3.97
CA GLN A 96 -10.69 10.25 -2.90
C GLN A 96 -9.80 10.79 -1.78
N ASN A 97 -10.21 11.91 -1.18
CA ASN A 97 -9.39 12.69 -0.27
C ASN A 97 -10.14 13.00 1.05
N VAL A 98 -9.61 12.51 2.17
CA VAL A 98 -10.18 12.73 3.50
C VAL A 98 -10.19 14.22 3.87
N GLN A 99 -9.19 14.99 3.45
CA GLN A 99 -9.11 16.41 3.77
C GLN A 99 -10.25 17.19 3.10
N GLU A 100 -10.45 16.99 1.80
CA GLU A 100 -11.52 17.66 1.03
C GLU A 100 -12.90 17.25 1.54
N LEU A 101 -13.09 15.96 1.88
CA LEU A 101 -14.33 15.50 2.51
C LEU A 101 -14.59 16.19 3.86
N MET A 102 -13.56 16.36 4.70
CA MET A 102 -13.70 17.07 5.98
C MET A 102 -14.02 18.54 5.77
N GLU A 103 -13.45 19.21 4.77
CA GLU A 103 -13.76 20.59 4.41
C GLU A 103 -15.22 20.73 3.91
N ALA A 104 -15.69 19.80 3.09
CA ALA A 104 -17.07 19.75 2.63
C ALA A 104 -18.05 19.52 3.79
N LEU A 105 -17.75 18.60 4.71
CA LEU A 105 -18.55 18.35 5.92
C LEU A 105 -18.57 19.55 6.86
N ALA A 106 -17.44 20.26 7.01
CA ALA A 106 -17.37 21.48 7.80
C ALA A 106 -18.25 22.60 7.20
N THR A 107 -18.32 22.68 5.87
CA THR A 107 -19.17 23.63 5.14
C THR A 107 -20.66 23.35 5.37
N ILE A 108 -21.06 22.08 5.47
CA ILE A 108 -22.44 21.68 5.81
C ILE A 108 -22.76 22.02 7.26
N GLY A 109 -21.80 21.84 8.18
CA GLY A 109 -21.97 22.12 9.60
C GLY A 109 -22.84 21.09 10.33
N PRO A 110 -23.19 21.34 11.62
CA PRO A 110 -24.03 20.44 12.39
C PRO A 110 -25.52 20.54 11.99
N PRO A 111 -26.33 19.48 12.20
CA PRO A 111 -27.78 19.56 12.02
C PRO A 111 -28.38 20.63 12.94
N ASN A 112 -29.35 21.40 12.44
CA ASN A 112 -30.02 22.42 13.23
C ASN A 112 -31.18 21.79 14.04
N PRO A 113 -31.12 21.74 15.39
CA PRO A 113 -32.18 21.12 16.21
C PRO A 113 -33.54 21.83 16.10
N ARG A 114 -33.56 23.06 15.59
CA ARG A 114 -34.76 23.90 15.46
C ARG A 114 -35.32 23.95 14.03
N ALA A 115 -34.68 23.25 13.08
CA ALA A 115 -35.18 23.20 11.71
C ALA A 115 -36.44 22.31 11.62
N ASP A 116 -37.28 22.59 10.62
CA ASP A 116 -38.51 21.86 10.38
C ASP A 116 -38.20 20.41 9.95
N PRO A 117 -38.65 19.39 10.72
CA PRO A 117 -38.39 18.01 10.38
C PRO A 117 -39.29 17.46 9.26
N GLU A 118 -40.38 18.14 8.87
CA GLU A 118 -41.39 17.56 7.95
C GLU A 118 -40.84 17.27 6.55
N CYS A 119 -39.88 18.06 6.07
CA CYS A 119 -39.24 17.84 4.77
C CYS A 119 -37.92 17.07 4.86
N CYS A 120 -37.43 16.74 6.06
CA CYS A 120 -36.12 16.13 6.25
C CYS A 120 -36.23 14.60 6.28
N SER A 121 -35.50 13.91 5.40
CA SER A 121 -35.51 12.45 5.33
C SER A 121 -34.19 11.89 4.81
N ILE A 122 -33.81 10.73 5.34
CA ILE A 122 -32.69 9.92 4.83
C ILE A 122 -32.93 9.36 3.42
N LEU A 123 -34.20 9.32 2.98
CA LEU A 123 -34.59 8.79 1.68
C LEU A 123 -33.96 9.56 0.51
N HIS A 124 -33.80 10.88 0.61
CA HIS A 124 -33.17 11.67 -0.45
C HIS A 124 -31.76 11.17 -0.76
N GLY A 125 -30.97 10.91 0.27
CA GLY A 125 -29.62 10.37 0.15
C GLY A 125 -29.59 8.93 -0.33
N LEU A 126 -30.54 8.08 0.09
CA LEU A 126 -30.66 6.71 -0.39
C LEU A 126 -30.97 6.64 -1.89
N VAL A 127 -31.86 7.51 -2.39
CA VAL A 127 -32.14 7.63 -3.82
C VAL A 127 -30.90 8.09 -4.59
N ALA A 128 -30.24 9.15 -4.10
CA ALA A 128 -29.00 9.65 -4.70
C ALA A 128 -27.85 8.62 -4.69
N ALA A 129 -27.80 7.74 -3.69
CA ALA A 129 -26.84 6.65 -3.62
C ALA A 129 -27.05 5.63 -4.74
N VAL A 130 -28.30 5.24 -4.99
CA VAL A 130 -28.65 4.34 -6.10
C VAL A 130 -28.31 4.99 -7.45
N GLU A 131 -28.69 6.25 -7.65
CA GLU A 131 -28.34 7.01 -8.86
C GLU A 131 -26.83 7.03 -9.09
N THR A 132 -26.06 7.27 -8.03
CA THR A 132 -24.60 7.40 -8.11
C THR A 132 -23.92 6.05 -8.34
N LEU A 133 -24.47 4.94 -7.83
CA LEU A 133 -24.00 3.60 -8.17
C LEU A 133 -24.16 3.26 -9.66
N CYS A 134 -25.17 3.83 -10.33
CA CYS A 134 -25.34 3.68 -11.78
C CYS A 134 -24.32 4.47 -12.60
N LYS A 135 -23.68 5.51 -12.05
CA LYS A 135 -22.64 6.30 -12.75
C LYS A 135 -21.37 5.49 -12.91
N ILE A 136 -20.69 5.63 -14.05
CA ILE A 136 -19.47 4.88 -14.40
C ILE A 136 -18.26 5.48 -13.67
N THR A 137 -17.36 4.65 -13.14
CA THR A 137 -16.05 5.10 -12.61
C THR A 137 -15.01 5.13 -13.71
N ASP A 138 -13.92 5.89 -13.53
CA ASP A 138 -12.82 5.94 -14.51
C ASP A 138 -12.26 4.54 -14.80
N TYR A 139 -12.14 3.70 -13.76
CA TYR A 139 -11.68 2.31 -13.89
C TYR A 139 -12.66 1.43 -14.68
N GLN A 140 -13.97 1.60 -14.47
CA GLN A 140 -14.98 0.89 -15.25
C GLN A 140 -15.00 1.37 -16.70
N HIS A 141 -14.85 2.68 -16.93
CA HIS A 141 -14.77 3.27 -18.25
C HIS A 141 -13.57 2.73 -19.03
N GLU A 142 -12.37 2.77 -18.44
CA GLU A 142 -11.15 2.20 -19.01
C GLU A 142 -11.33 0.71 -19.34
N ALA A 143 -11.90 -0.08 -18.42
CA ALA A 143 -12.13 -1.50 -18.64
C ALA A 143 -13.11 -1.78 -19.79
N ARG A 144 -14.16 -0.95 -19.95
CA ARG A 144 -15.11 -1.05 -21.08
C ARG A 144 -14.43 -0.71 -22.40
N THR A 145 -13.64 0.36 -22.44
CA THR A 145 -12.90 0.78 -23.64
C THR A 145 -11.90 -0.28 -24.09
N VAL A 146 -11.18 -0.92 -23.17
CA VAL A 146 -10.23 -2.00 -23.49
C VAL A 146 -10.95 -3.25 -24.03
N LEU A 147 -12.16 -3.55 -23.54
CA LEU A 147 -12.89 -4.75 -23.94
C LEU A 147 -13.70 -4.59 -25.23
N MET A 148 -13.88 -3.35 -25.73
CA MET A 148 -14.62 -3.00 -26.95
C MET A 148 -15.95 -3.77 -27.05
N GLU A 149 -16.04 -4.79 -27.91
CA GLU A 149 -17.22 -5.63 -28.15
C GLU A 149 -17.67 -6.46 -26.93
N ASN A 150 -16.82 -6.62 -25.91
CA ASN A 150 -17.13 -7.33 -24.66
C ASN A 150 -17.30 -6.38 -23.45
N ALA A 151 -17.63 -5.11 -23.68
CA ALA A 151 -17.82 -4.11 -22.63
C ALA A 151 -18.97 -4.44 -21.66
N ASP A 152 -19.94 -5.25 -22.10
CA ASP A 152 -21.03 -5.83 -21.31
C ASP A 152 -20.54 -6.77 -20.20
N ARG A 153 -19.32 -7.30 -20.31
CA ARG A 153 -18.71 -8.15 -19.27
C ARG A 153 -18.19 -7.37 -18.06
N VAL A 154 -18.20 -6.04 -18.11
CA VAL A 154 -17.78 -5.19 -16.99
C VAL A 154 -18.91 -5.13 -15.96
N ALA A 155 -18.68 -5.74 -14.80
CA ALA A 155 -19.65 -5.72 -13.70
C ALA A 155 -19.68 -4.35 -13.02
N ASN A 156 -20.87 -3.96 -12.57
CA ASN A 156 -21.17 -2.80 -11.74
C ASN A 156 -21.87 -3.25 -10.44
N ARG A 157 -21.06 -3.36 -9.40
CA ARG A 157 -21.51 -3.71 -8.05
C ARG A 157 -21.09 -2.61 -7.09
N GLY A 158 -21.81 -2.50 -5.98
CA GLY A 158 -21.48 -1.52 -4.96
C GLY A 158 -22.09 -1.83 -3.60
N ARG A 159 -21.75 -0.99 -2.64
CA ARG A 159 -22.27 -1.02 -1.28
C ARG A 159 -22.78 0.35 -0.88
N ILE A 160 -23.92 0.40 -0.21
CA ILE A 160 -24.48 1.59 0.44
C ILE A 160 -24.37 1.39 1.95
N ILE A 161 -23.69 2.29 2.65
CA ILE A 161 -23.61 2.31 4.11
C ILE A 161 -24.40 3.52 4.60
N CYS A 162 -25.54 3.28 5.22
CA CYS A 162 -26.46 4.30 5.68
C CYS A 162 -26.39 4.46 7.20
N LEU A 163 -26.09 5.67 7.68
CA LEU A 163 -26.01 6.03 9.10
C LEU A 163 -27.15 6.97 9.46
N THR A 164 -28.08 6.51 10.30
CA THR A 164 -29.29 7.27 10.67
C THR A 164 -29.82 6.86 12.05
N ASN A 165 -30.75 7.64 12.60
CA ASN A 165 -31.55 7.26 13.77
C ASN A 165 -32.99 6.88 13.32
N ALA A 166 -33.17 5.62 12.93
CA ALA A 166 -34.49 5.10 12.56
C ALA A 166 -35.47 4.96 13.75
N LYS A 167 -36.78 5.11 13.47
CA LYS A 167 -37.85 5.13 14.49
C LYS A 167 -38.30 3.76 15.00
N SER A 168 -38.19 2.72 14.16
CA SER A 168 -38.69 1.36 14.44
C SER A 168 -38.19 0.38 13.36
N ASP A 169 -38.30 -0.93 13.61
CA ASP A 169 -38.05 -1.95 12.57
C ASP A 169 -38.91 -1.78 11.32
N SER A 170 -40.15 -1.29 11.46
CA SER A 170 -41.05 -1.00 10.34
C SER A 170 -40.57 0.18 9.50
N HIS A 171 -40.00 1.20 10.15
CA HIS A 171 -39.35 2.30 9.45
C HIS A 171 -38.14 1.79 8.65
N VAL A 172 -37.32 0.91 9.23
CA VAL A 172 -36.18 0.32 8.53
C VAL A 172 -36.61 -0.53 7.34
N GLN A 173 -37.68 -1.33 7.47
CA GLN A 173 -38.23 -2.09 6.33
C GLN A 173 -38.70 -1.16 5.20
N MET A 174 -39.34 -0.03 5.52
CA MET A 174 -39.72 0.97 4.52
C MET A 174 -38.50 1.53 3.77
N LEU A 175 -37.39 1.80 4.47
CA LEU A 175 -36.15 2.25 3.82
C LEU A 175 -35.58 1.18 2.88
N GLU A 176 -35.57 -0.08 3.31
CA GLU A 176 -35.13 -1.22 2.50
C GLU A 176 -35.98 -1.39 1.22
N ASP A 177 -37.30 -1.32 1.37
CA ASP A 177 -38.25 -1.46 0.26
C ASP A 177 -38.07 -0.31 -0.75
N CYS A 178 -37.92 0.93 -0.25
CA CYS A 178 -37.68 2.09 -1.10
C CYS A 178 -36.37 1.98 -1.88
N VAL A 179 -35.27 1.52 -1.25
CA VAL A 179 -34.00 1.29 -1.96
C VAL A 179 -34.16 0.21 -3.03
N ASN A 180 -34.88 -0.88 -2.72
CA ASN A 180 -35.12 -1.96 -3.67
C ASN A 180 -35.91 -1.49 -4.90
N GLU A 181 -36.99 -0.74 -4.69
CA GLU A 181 -37.79 -0.14 -5.76
C GLU A 181 -36.97 0.85 -6.59
N THR A 182 -36.21 1.72 -5.93
CA THR A 182 -35.36 2.71 -6.60
C THR A 182 -34.30 2.06 -7.47
N ILE A 183 -33.67 0.97 -7.01
CA ILE A 183 -32.72 0.17 -7.81
C ILE A 183 -33.41 -0.40 -9.05
N HIS A 184 -34.63 -0.95 -8.89
CA HIS A 184 -35.37 -1.52 -10.01
C HIS A 184 -35.70 -0.47 -11.08
N GLU A 185 -36.12 0.72 -10.67
CA GLU A 185 -36.43 1.82 -11.59
C GLU A 185 -35.16 2.37 -12.27
N HIS A 186 -34.10 2.64 -11.51
CA HIS A 186 -32.85 3.17 -12.04
C HIS A 186 -32.11 2.18 -12.93
N ASN A 187 -32.24 0.87 -12.69
CA ASN A 187 -31.70 -0.13 -13.61
C ASN A 187 -32.41 -0.14 -14.97
N LYS A 188 -33.70 0.22 -15.05
CA LYS A 188 -34.39 0.39 -16.35
C LYS A 188 -33.85 1.60 -17.08
N LEU A 189 -33.65 2.71 -16.38
CA LEU A 189 -33.06 3.93 -16.94
C LEU A 189 -31.62 3.69 -17.43
N ALA A 190 -30.81 3.00 -16.63
CA ALA A 190 -29.42 2.70 -16.97
C ALA A 190 -29.30 1.72 -18.15
N ALA A 191 -30.28 0.84 -18.37
CA ALA A 191 -30.29 -0.06 -19.52
C ALA A 191 -30.40 0.69 -20.87
N GLY A 192 -31.04 1.85 -20.87
CA GLY A 192 -31.25 2.69 -22.04
C GLY A 192 -30.24 3.83 -22.19
N SER A 193 -29.17 3.85 -21.40
CA SER A 193 -28.18 4.94 -21.38
C SER A 193 -26.78 4.44 -21.70
N ASP A 194 -26.06 5.17 -22.55
CA ASP A 194 -24.67 4.86 -22.90
C ASP A 194 -23.66 5.30 -21.82
N HIS A 195 -24.11 6.10 -20.85
CA HIS A 195 -23.27 6.71 -19.81
C HIS A 195 -23.55 6.15 -18.40
N LEU A 196 -24.47 5.21 -18.27
CA LEU A 196 -24.81 4.56 -17.02
C LEU A 196 -24.60 3.05 -17.11
N MET A 197 -24.51 2.40 -15.96
CA MET A 197 -24.43 0.96 -15.84
C MET A 197 -25.47 0.46 -14.86
N GLN A 198 -26.20 -0.59 -15.25
CA GLN A 198 -27.11 -1.27 -14.33
C GLN A 198 -26.34 -1.82 -13.13
N ILE A 199 -26.91 -1.72 -11.94
CA ILE A 199 -26.41 -2.32 -10.71
C ILE A 199 -26.73 -3.82 -10.75
N GLN A 200 -25.72 -4.68 -10.86
CA GLN A 200 -25.94 -6.13 -10.82
C GLN A 200 -25.99 -6.69 -9.39
N LYS A 201 -25.28 -6.06 -8.44
CA LYS A 201 -25.36 -6.42 -7.01
C LYS A 201 -25.13 -5.18 -6.14
N CYS A 202 -25.96 -5.03 -5.12
CA CYS A 202 -25.88 -3.98 -4.12
C CYS A 202 -25.97 -4.58 -2.72
N GLU A 203 -25.02 -4.22 -1.85
CA GLU A 203 -25.14 -4.46 -0.41
C GLU A 203 -25.59 -3.19 0.29
N LEU A 204 -26.71 -3.25 1.02
CA LEU A 204 -27.20 -2.18 1.86
C LEU A 204 -26.88 -2.50 3.33
N VAL A 205 -26.11 -1.63 3.96
CA VAL A 205 -25.74 -1.72 5.37
C VAL A 205 -26.40 -0.57 6.10
N LEU A 206 -27.52 -0.84 6.77
CA LEU A 206 -28.29 0.14 7.54
C LEU A 206 -27.83 0.13 8.99
N ILE A 207 -27.28 1.24 9.46
CA ILE A 207 -26.78 1.37 10.82
C ILE A 207 -27.67 2.38 11.56
N HIS A 208 -28.55 1.84 12.39
CA HIS A 208 -29.31 2.61 13.35
C HIS A 208 -28.40 2.96 14.54
N THR A 209 -28.20 4.26 14.77
CA THR A 209 -27.44 4.75 15.92
C THR A 209 -28.28 5.61 16.86
N TYR A 210 -28.07 5.44 18.16
CA TYR A 210 -28.89 6.05 19.23
C TYR A 210 -28.02 6.42 20.44
N PRO A 211 -28.49 7.34 21.32
CA PRO A 211 -27.75 7.77 22.50
C PRO A 211 -27.40 6.62 23.46
N VAL A 212 -26.30 6.77 24.17
CA VAL A 212 -25.92 5.84 25.24
C VAL A 212 -26.90 5.96 26.39
N GLY A 213 -27.41 4.82 26.86
CA GLY A 213 -28.36 4.73 27.97
C GLY A 213 -29.80 4.55 27.54
N ASP A 214 -30.13 4.78 26.27
CA ASP A 214 -31.44 4.46 25.71
C ASP A 214 -31.51 2.99 25.28
N ASP A 215 -32.71 2.42 25.29
CA ASP A 215 -32.99 1.13 24.67
C ASP A 215 -33.20 1.30 23.18
N SER A 216 -32.70 0.33 22.40
CA SER A 216 -32.82 0.37 20.95
C SER A 216 -34.27 0.18 20.50
N LEU A 217 -34.73 1.02 19.57
CA LEU A 217 -36.03 0.89 18.89
C LEU A 217 -35.97 0.02 17.63
N VAL A 218 -34.76 -0.40 17.24
CA VAL A 218 -34.48 -1.21 16.05
C VAL A 218 -33.71 -2.46 16.44
N SER A 219 -34.06 -3.61 15.87
CA SER A 219 -33.34 -4.85 16.11
C SER A 219 -32.19 -5.06 15.11
N ASP A 220 -31.11 -5.71 15.55
CA ASP A 220 -30.08 -6.20 14.63
C ASP A 220 -30.70 -7.24 13.69
N ARG A 221 -30.41 -7.12 12.38
CA ARG A 221 -30.83 -8.11 11.39
C ARG A 221 -29.62 -8.58 10.59
N PRO A 222 -29.35 -9.90 10.57
CA PRO A 222 -28.27 -10.43 9.75
C PRO A 222 -28.58 -10.20 8.27
N ARG A 223 -27.55 -10.39 7.45
CA ARG A 223 -27.63 -10.28 6.00
C ARG A 223 -28.81 -11.09 5.43
N LYS A 224 -29.72 -10.38 4.78
CA LYS A 224 -30.95 -10.90 4.16
C LYS A 224 -31.01 -10.48 2.69
N GLU A 225 -31.27 -11.42 1.81
CA GLU A 225 -31.54 -11.13 0.40
C GLU A 225 -32.96 -10.57 0.25
N LEU A 226 -33.07 -9.35 -0.26
CA LEU A 226 -34.37 -8.69 -0.52
C LEU A 226 -34.78 -8.84 -1.98
N SER A 227 -33.80 -8.88 -2.89
CA SER A 227 -33.98 -9.16 -4.30
C SER A 227 -32.70 -9.76 -4.90
N PRO A 228 -32.71 -10.27 -6.15
CA PRO A 228 -31.50 -10.79 -6.79
C PRO A 228 -30.34 -9.79 -6.83
N VAL A 229 -30.67 -8.48 -6.85
CA VAL A 229 -29.71 -7.38 -6.87
C VAL A 229 -29.38 -6.89 -5.45
N LEU A 230 -30.37 -6.75 -4.57
CA LEU A 230 -30.20 -6.13 -3.26
C LEU A 230 -30.11 -7.14 -2.11
N THR A 231 -29.07 -7.01 -1.31
CA THR A 231 -28.93 -7.69 -0.03
C THR A 231 -28.80 -6.64 1.07
N SER A 232 -29.56 -6.77 2.15
CA SER A 232 -29.59 -5.81 3.27
C SER A 232 -29.10 -6.45 4.56
N GLU A 233 -28.40 -5.68 5.39
CA GLU A 233 -28.11 -6.01 6.78
C GLU A 233 -28.33 -4.77 7.67
N VAL A 234 -28.83 -5.00 8.88
CA VAL A 234 -29.19 -3.93 9.81
C VAL A 234 -28.41 -4.08 11.10
N HIS A 235 -27.84 -2.97 11.55
CA HIS A 235 -27.06 -2.89 12.78
C HIS A 235 -27.66 -1.85 13.71
N SER A 236 -27.98 -2.27 14.93
CA SER A 236 -28.38 -1.38 16.01
C SER A 236 -27.21 -1.14 16.94
N VAL A 237 -26.67 0.08 16.94
CA VAL A 237 -25.42 0.38 17.63
C VAL A 237 -25.48 1.70 18.37
N ARG A 238 -25.17 1.68 19.66
CA ARG A 238 -24.99 2.91 20.46
C ARG A 238 -23.99 3.85 19.79
N ALA A 239 -24.24 5.15 19.89
CA ALA A 239 -23.34 6.16 19.37
C ALA A 239 -21.98 6.22 20.12
N GLY A 240 -21.08 7.08 19.66
CA GLY A 240 -19.75 7.25 20.22
C GLY A 240 -18.85 6.05 19.91
N ARG A 241 -18.10 5.56 20.91
CA ARG A 241 -17.10 4.50 20.74
C ARG A 241 -17.64 3.22 20.09
N HIS A 242 -18.90 2.87 20.38
CA HIS A 242 -19.51 1.63 19.90
C HIS A 242 -19.75 1.67 18.38
N LEU A 243 -20.22 2.82 17.87
CA LEU A 243 -20.39 3.04 16.43
C LEU A 243 -19.04 3.00 15.70
N ALA A 244 -18.02 3.66 16.25
CA ALA A 244 -16.66 3.61 15.69
C ALA A 244 -16.11 2.17 15.65
N THR A 245 -16.27 1.39 16.73
CA THR A 245 -15.88 -0.03 16.75
C THR A 245 -16.65 -0.84 15.71
N LYS A 246 -17.95 -0.58 15.51
CA LYS A 246 -18.73 -1.28 14.49
C LYS A 246 -18.21 -0.98 13.09
N LEU A 247 -17.97 0.28 12.74
CA LEU A 247 -17.44 0.63 11.41
C LEU A 247 -16.02 0.12 11.20
N ASN A 248 -15.19 0.08 12.25
CA ASN A 248 -13.87 -0.56 12.21
C ASN A 248 -13.96 -2.08 11.93
N HIS A 249 -14.99 -2.76 12.44
CA HIS A 249 -15.23 -4.16 12.10
C HIS A 249 -15.77 -4.31 10.68
N LEU A 250 -16.71 -3.45 10.28
CA LEU A 250 -17.28 -3.48 8.93
C LEU A 250 -16.22 -3.22 7.86
N VAL A 251 -15.28 -2.28 8.04
CA VAL A 251 -14.20 -2.04 7.05
C VAL A 251 -13.36 -3.30 6.84
N GLN A 252 -13.14 -4.09 7.89
CA GLN A 252 -12.42 -5.35 7.78
C GLN A 252 -13.19 -6.38 6.95
N LEU A 253 -14.48 -6.57 7.22
CA LEU A 253 -15.33 -7.48 6.43
C LEU A 253 -15.49 -7.01 4.99
N HIS A 254 -15.63 -5.70 4.80
CA HIS A 254 -15.94 -5.07 3.53
C HIS A 254 -14.80 -5.15 2.52
N PHE A 255 -13.56 -5.24 3.01
CA PHE A 255 -12.35 -5.23 2.19
C PHE A 255 -11.40 -6.40 2.48
N ASP A 256 -11.90 -7.46 3.11
CA ASP A 256 -11.11 -8.66 3.41
C ASP A 256 -9.82 -8.34 4.18
N LEU A 257 -9.92 -7.49 5.21
CA LEU A 257 -8.78 -7.12 6.03
C LEU A 257 -8.58 -8.11 7.18
N ALA A 258 -7.32 -8.28 7.55
CA ALA A 258 -6.90 -8.93 8.77
C ALA A 258 -6.27 -7.92 9.73
N SER A 259 -6.17 -8.31 11.00
CA SER A 259 -5.50 -7.54 12.04
C SER A 259 -4.21 -8.23 12.47
N THR A 260 -3.13 -7.44 12.59
CA THR A 260 -1.87 -7.83 13.23
C THR A 260 -1.61 -6.93 14.43
N THR A 261 -1.41 -7.54 15.60
CA THR A 261 -0.94 -6.82 16.80
C THR A 261 0.56 -7.02 16.99
N ILE A 262 1.30 -5.93 16.92
CA ILE A 262 2.75 -5.91 17.13
C ILE A 262 3.03 -5.62 18.60
N THR A 263 3.79 -6.49 19.23
CA THR A 263 4.09 -6.45 20.66
C THR A 263 5.58 -6.20 20.90
N ASN A 264 5.92 -5.90 22.17
CA ASN A 264 7.30 -5.68 22.62
C ASN A 264 8.01 -4.52 21.90
N ILE A 265 7.28 -3.47 21.52
CA ILE A 265 7.86 -2.29 20.87
C ILE A 265 8.69 -1.52 21.91
N PRO A 266 10.02 -1.40 21.72
CA PRO A 266 10.88 -0.72 22.69
C PRO A 266 10.69 0.78 22.59
N MET A 267 10.09 1.39 23.60
CA MET A 267 9.89 2.83 23.69
C MET A 267 10.53 3.39 24.95
N LYS A 268 11.14 4.58 24.84
CA LYS A 268 11.47 5.34 26.05
C LYS A 268 10.16 5.68 26.77
N PRO A 269 10.00 5.34 28.06
CA PRO A 269 8.90 5.88 28.84
C PRO A 269 9.08 7.40 28.82
N THR A 270 8.02 8.15 28.50
CA THR A 270 8.05 9.56 28.87
C THR A 270 7.68 9.60 30.33
N LEU A 271 8.46 10.34 31.10
CA LEU A 271 7.88 11.04 32.23
C LEU A 271 6.73 11.87 31.68
N ASN A 272 5.50 11.38 31.85
CA ASN A 272 4.40 12.32 31.97
C ASN A 272 4.73 13.18 33.19
N VAL A 273 4.46 14.48 33.09
CA VAL A 273 4.56 15.42 34.24
C VAL A 273 3.67 14.96 35.42
N CYS A 274 2.82 13.95 35.21
CA CYS A 274 1.84 13.44 36.17
C CYS A 274 2.18 12.09 36.80
N ASP A 275 3.21 11.37 36.35
CA ASP A 275 3.61 10.06 36.90
C ASP A 275 4.99 10.17 37.56
N GLN A 276 5.11 11.06 38.55
CA GLN A 276 6.39 11.34 39.23
C GLN A 276 6.78 10.35 40.33
N GLU A 277 5.96 9.36 40.67
CA GLU A 277 6.31 8.40 41.71
C GLU A 277 6.02 6.96 41.23
N GLU A 278 7.08 6.13 41.24
CA GLU A 278 7.10 4.68 41.05
C GLU A 278 7.39 4.05 39.66
N GLN A 279 8.08 4.72 38.74
CA GLN A 279 8.81 3.95 37.69
C GLN A 279 10.28 4.36 37.61
N HIS A 280 11.15 3.47 38.08
CA HIS A 280 12.58 3.57 37.90
C HIS A 280 12.93 3.67 36.41
N ALA A 281 13.87 4.55 36.07
CA ALA A 281 14.39 4.82 34.72
C ALA A 281 15.01 3.61 33.97
N ASN A 282 14.86 2.40 34.52
CA ASN A 282 15.33 1.12 33.97
C ASN A 282 14.20 0.17 33.52
N THR A 283 12.92 0.56 33.59
CA THR A 283 11.80 -0.29 33.12
C THR A 283 11.27 0.20 31.76
N SER A 284 11.60 -0.52 30.68
CA SER A 284 10.93 -0.34 29.39
C SER A 284 9.50 -0.89 29.48
N ALA A 285 8.50 -0.05 29.25
CA ALA A 285 7.13 -0.52 29.05
C ALA A 285 6.99 -1.09 27.62
N ASN A 286 6.43 -2.29 27.51
CA ASN A 286 6.09 -2.88 26.22
C ASN A 286 4.73 -2.32 25.78
N TYR A 287 4.69 -1.75 24.59
CA TYR A 287 3.45 -1.28 23.98
C TYR A 287 3.08 -2.17 22.79
N ASP A 288 1.77 -2.28 22.59
CA ASP A 288 1.18 -3.02 21.49
C ASP A 288 0.58 -2.05 20.48
N VAL A 289 0.74 -2.35 19.19
CA VAL A 289 0.18 -1.57 18.09
C VAL A 289 -0.59 -2.49 17.17
N GLU A 290 -1.86 -2.19 16.96
CA GLU A 290 -2.72 -2.93 16.04
C GLU A 290 -2.69 -2.29 14.64
N LEU A 291 -2.43 -3.11 13.63
CA LEU A 291 -2.40 -2.74 12.22
C LEU A 291 -3.43 -3.55 11.43
N LEU A 292 -4.15 -2.88 10.53
CA LEU A 292 -5.00 -3.51 9.53
C LEU A 292 -4.29 -3.57 8.19
N HIS A 293 -4.51 -4.66 7.46
CA HIS A 293 -3.99 -4.88 6.10
C HIS A 293 -4.82 -5.96 5.40
N HIS A 294 -4.62 -6.17 4.11
CA HIS A 294 -5.31 -7.25 3.40
C HIS A 294 -4.98 -8.62 4.02
N LYS A 295 -5.97 -9.52 4.12
CA LYS A 295 -5.84 -10.84 4.76
C LYS A 295 -4.81 -11.75 4.11
N ASP A 296 -4.46 -11.51 2.84
CA ASP A 296 -3.47 -12.31 2.11
C ASP A 296 -2.07 -12.25 2.74
N ALA A 297 -1.78 -11.24 3.57
CA ALA A 297 -0.57 -11.21 4.39
C ALA A 297 -0.49 -12.40 5.36
N HIS A 298 -1.60 -13.09 5.65
CA HIS A 298 -1.65 -14.20 6.60
C HIS A 298 -1.96 -15.57 5.98
N VAL A 299 -2.13 -15.66 4.66
CA VAL A 299 -2.50 -16.91 3.98
C VAL A 299 -1.47 -18.02 4.23
N GLU A 300 -0.17 -17.70 4.33
CA GLU A 300 0.88 -18.68 4.62
C GLU A 300 0.86 -19.21 6.06
N PHE A 301 0.34 -18.44 7.03
CA PHE A 301 0.12 -18.96 8.39
C PHE A 301 -0.94 -20.06 8.38
N ALA A 302 -2.04 -19.86 7.65
CA ALA A 302 -3.14 -20.82 7.58
C ALA A 302 -2.69 -22.14 6.93
N LYS A 303 -1.83 -22.09 5.91
CA LYS A 303 -1.27 -23.28 5.24
C LYS A 303 -0.28 -24.06 6.12
N SER A 304 0.44 -23.38 7.00
CA SER A 304 1.49 -23.99 7.83
C SER A 304 0.93 -24.82 8.99
N GLY A 305 -0.39 -24.86 9.21
CA GLY A 305 -1.05 -25.63 10.27
C GLY A 305 -0.76 -25.14 11.71
N ASP A 306 0.09 -24.12 11.85
CA ASP A 306 0.52 -23.51 13.11
C ASP A 306 -0.42 -22.37 13.54
N GLY A 307 -1.67 -22.43 13.05
CA GLY A 307 -2.74 -21.52 13.40
C GLY A 307 -3.03 -21.64 14.89
N HIS A 308 -2.31 -20.87 15.70
CA HIS A 308 -2.70 -20.57 17.07
C HIS A 308 -3.89 -19.58 17.03
N VAL A 309 -4.93 -19.95 16.29
CA VAL A 309 -6.28 -19.43 16.52
C VAL A 309 -6.55 -19.75 17.97
N SER A 310 -6.67 -18.71 18.79
CA SER A 310 -7.00 -18.87 20.19
C SER A 310 -8.26 -19.72 20.28
N ASN A 311 -8.14 -20.94 20.81
CA ASN A 311 -9.27 -21.84 21.11
C ASN A 311 -10.07 -21.28 22.32
N SER A 312 -10.55 -20.04 22.20
CA SER A 312 -11.54 -19.47 23.08
C SER A 312 -12.90 -19.95 22.59
N ARG A 313 -13.62 -20.72 23.42
CA ARG A 313 -14.98 -21.22 23.17
C ARG A 313 -16.06 -20.12 23.32
N GLU A 314 -15.71 -18.87 23.06
CA GLU A 314 -16.63 -17.74 22.95
C GLU A 314 -16.30 -16.94 21.67
N PRO A 315 -17.30 -16.50 20.89
CA PRO A 315 -17.09 -15.65 19.72
C PRO A 315 -16.63 -14.27 20.20
N THR A 316 -15.33 -14.16 20.50
CA THR A 316 -14.68 -12.90 20.82
C THR A 316 -14.48 -12.12 19.53
N LEU A 317 -14.95 -10.86 19.54
CA LEU A 317 -15.22 -10.00 18.38
C LEU A 317 -14.00 -9.58 17.52
N LYS A 318 -12.79 -10.12 17.72
CA LYS A 318 -11.63 -9.76 16.89
C LYS A 318 -10.53 -10.83 16.94
N GLU A 319 -10.33 -11.55 15.84
CA GLU A 319 -9.18 -12.43 15.65
C GLU A 319 -8.00 -11.58 15.13
N THR A 320 -6.91 -11.49 15.91
CA THR A 320 -5.71 -10.74 15.54
C THR A 320 -4.48 -11.65 15.63
N VAL A 321 -3.56 -11.51 14.68
CA VAL A 321 -2.27 -12.22 14.69
C VAL A 321 -1.27 -11.43 15.51
N THR A 322 -0.77 -12.03 16.59
CA THR A 322 0.24 -11.40 17.44
C THR A 322 1.64 -11.65 16.90
N LEU A 323 2.39 -10.58 16.59
CA LEU A 323 3.80 -10.64 16.21
C LEU A 323 4.68 -9.85 17.18
N LYS A 324 5.90 -10.33 17.42
CA LYS A 324 6.86 -9.70 18.33
C LYS A 324 7.88 -8.88 17.56
N TRP A 325 8.07 -7.64 17.98
CA TRP A 325 9.15 -6.78 17.48
C TRP A 325 10.51 -7.46 17.70
N CYS A 326 11.30 -7.56 16.64
CA CYS A 326 12.70 -7.94 16.72
C CYS A 326 13.60 -6.75 16.40
N THR A 327 14.46 -6.40 17.37
CA THR A 327 15.45 -5.34 17.19
C THR A 327 16.35 -5.66 16.00
N PRO A 328 16.42 -4.78 14.98
CA PRO A 328 17.31 -4.97 13.84
C PRO A 328 18.76 -5.07 14.32
N ARG A 329 19.47 -6.15 13.97
CA ARG A 329 20.92 -6.24 14.20
C ARG A 329 21.63 -5.26 13.26
N THR A 330 22.78 -4.73 13.66
CA THR A 330 23.57 -3.76 12.86
C THR A 330 24.02 -4.30 11.49
N ASN A 331 24.01 -5.62 11.30
CA ASN A 331 24.27 -6.31 10.03
C ASN A 331 23.06 -7.16 9.61
N SER A 332 21.87 -6.54 9.44
CA SER A 332 20.73 -7.25 8.87
C SER A 332 20.97 -7.57 7.39
N VAL A 333 20.38 -8.67 6.91
CA VAL A 333 20.35 -8.99 5.48
C VAL A 333 19.70 -7.83 4.72
N GLU A 334 20.39 -7.26 3.75
CA GLU A 334 19.89 -6.09 2.99
C GLU A 334 18.74 -6.47 2.04
N LEU A 335 18.74 -7.71 1.53
CA LEU A 335 17.73 -8.23 0.61
C LEU A 335 17.04 -9.48 1.17
N HIS A 336 15.82 -9.31 1.66
CA HIS A 336 14.99 -10.41 2.13
C HIS A 336 14.15 -11.00 0.99
N TYR A 337 14.06 -12.33 0.93
CA TYR A 337 13.12 -13.02 0.03
C TYR A 337 11.68 -12.79 0.53
N CYS A 338 10.96 -11.93 -0.19
CA CYS A 338 9.60 -11.51 0.10
C CYS A 338 8.64 -12.16 -0.90
N ILE A 339 7.59 -12.80 -0.40
CA ILE A 339 6.58 -13.48 -1.23
C ILE A 339 5.32 -12.62 -1.42
N GLY A 340 5.20 -11.51 -0.69
CA GLY A 340 4.12 -10.54 -0.84
C GLY A 340 4.31 -9.34 0.07
N ALA A 341 3.92 -8.16 -0.39
CA ALA A 341 3.99 -6.92 0.37
C ALA A 341 2.63 -6.22 0.37
N TYR A 342 2.10 -5.93 1.55
CA TYR A 342 0.74 -5.40 1.72
C TYR A 342 0.79 -4.08 2.48
N ARG A 343 0.08 -3.06 1.99
CA ARG A 343 -0.06 -1.79 2.71
C ARG A 343 -0.77 -2.01 4.04
N ILE A 344 -0.40 -1.20 5.03
CA ILE A 344 -0.96 -1.25 6.38
C ILE A 344 -1.65 0.07 6.72
N SER A 345 -2.60 -0.01 7.65
CA SER A 345 -3.17 1.15 8.33
C SER A 345 -3.21 0.89 9.84
N PRO A 346 -2.58 1.74 10.69
CA PRO A 346 -2.70 1.59 12.14
C PRO A 346 -4.14 1.85 12.58
N VAL A 347 -4.69 1.04 13.49
CA VAL A 347 -6.06 1.25 14.00
C VAL A 347 -6.14 2.56 14.80
N ASP A 348 -5.18 2.78 15.70
CA ASP A 348 -5.10 3.99 16.51
C ASP A 348 -3.93 4.88 16.03
N VAL A 349 -4.06 5.48 14.84
CA VAL A 349 -2.97 6.20 14.16
C VAL A 349 -2.29 7.29 15.01
N ASN A 350 -3.07 8.02 15.82
CA ASN A 350 -2.58 9.10 16.67
C ASN A 350 -2.17 8.64 18.08
N SER A 351 -2.29 7.36 18.40
CA SER A 351 -1.77 6.84 19.66
C SER A 351 -0.24 6.94 19.66
N ARG A 352 0.32 7.28 20.83
CA ARG A 352 1.77 7.39 20.98
C ARG A 352 2.52 6.11 20.56
N PRO A 353 2.08 4.89 20.91
CA PRO A 353 2.71 3.67 20.42
C PRO A 353 2.74 3.57 18.89
N SER A 354 1.59 3.81 18.23
CA SER A 354 1.48 3.72 16.78
C SER A 354 2.32 4.80 16.11
N SER A 355 2.28 6.04 16.59
CA SER A 355 3.09 7.14 16.10
C SER A 355 4.60 6.86 16.23
N CYS A 356 5.05 6.26 17.34
CA CYS A 356 6.45 5.89 17.47
C CYS A 356 6.86 4.80 16.46
N LEU A 357 6.02 3.79 16.27
CA LEU A 357 6.28 2.72 15.30
C LEU A 357 6.27 3.25 13.86
N THR A 358 5.27 4.04 13.46
CA THR A 358 5.19 4.56 12.08
C THR A 358 6.33 5.54 11.79
N ASN A 359 6.64 6.48 12.68
CA ASN A 359 7.77 7.40 12.48
C ASN A 359 9.12 6.66 12.44
N PHE A 360 9.29 5.59 13.22
CA PHE A 360 10.48 4.76 13.12
C PHE A 360 10.66 4.17 11.71
N LEU A 361 9.57 3.70 11.11
CA LEU A 361 9.55 3.12 9.76
C LEU A 361 9.74 4.19 8.68
N LEU A 362 9.07 5.34 8.82
CA LEU A 362 9.16 6.47 7.88
C LEU A 362 10.58 7.06 7.82
N ASN A 363 11.36 6.95 8.89
CA ASN A 363 12.77 7.31 8.93
C ASN A 363 13.70 6.32 8.17
N GLY A 364 13.15 5.36 7.44
CA GLY A 364 13.89 4.43 6.58
C GLY A 364 14.41 3.18 7.27
N ARG A 365 14.02 2.93 8.53
CA ARG A 365 14.36 1.69 9.24
C ARG A 365 13.28 0.63 9.02
N SER A 366 13.68 -0.63 8.93
CA SER A 366 12.77 -1.77 8.86
C SER A 366 12.69 -2.49 10.21
N VAL A 367 11.59 -3.19 10.44
CA VAL A 367 11.35 -3.96 11.67
C VAL A 367 11.07 -5.40 11.28
N LEU A 368 11.85 -6.35 11.81
CA LEU A 368 11.57 -7.77 11.66
C LEU A 368 10.55 -8.21 12.71
N LEU A 369 9.66 -9.12 12.33
CA LEU A 369 8.55 -9.57 13.16
C LEU A 369 8.61 -11.09 13.37
N GLU A 370 8.72 -11.47 14.64
CA GLU A 370 8.81 -12.85 15.11
C GLU A 370 7.42 -13.41 15.46
N GLN A 371 7.17 -14.65 15.03
CA GLN A 371 6.00 -15.40 15.49
C GLN A 371 6.24 -15.93 16.91
N PRO A 372 5.35 -15.66 17.88
CA PRO A 372 5.46 -16.25 19.21
C PRO A 372 5.24 -17.77 19.15
N ARG A 373 6.26 -18.56 19.51
CA ARG A 373 6.17 -20.02 19.65
C ARG A 373 6.35 -20.45 21.10
N LYS A 374 5.67 -21.53 21.51
CA LYS A 374 5.79 -22.13 22.86
C LYS A 374 7.13 -22.87 23.05
N SER A 375 7.68 -23.41 21.97
CA SER A 375 8.98 -24.09 21.94
C SER A 375 9.59 -24.04 20.52
N GLY A 376 10.91 -24.18 20.42
CA GLY A 376 11.64 -24.17 19.14
C GLY A 376 12.46 -22.91 18.88
N SER A 377 13.11 -22.85 17.72
CA SER A 377 13.86 -21.68 17.27
C SER A 377 12.92 -20.52 16.93
N LYS A 378 13.44 -19.30 17.04
CA LYS A 378 12.73 -18.08 16.64
C LYS A 378 12.42 -18.12 15.14
N VAL A 379 11.20 -17.76 14.78
CA VAL A 379 10.76 -17.70 13.38
C VAL A 379 10.39 -16.27 13.02
N ILE A 380 11.22 -15.64 12.20
CA ILE A 380 10.89 -14.36 11.56
C ILE A 380 10.02 -14.66 10.36
N SER A 381 8.83 -14.07 10.32
CA SER A 381 7.85 -14.33 9.26
C SER A 381 7.46 -13.08 8.50
N HIS A 382 7.62 -11.91 9.11
CA HIS A 382 7.21 -10.65 8.51
C HIS A 382 8.27 -9.58 8.72
N MET A 383 8.19 -8.54 7.89
CA MET A 383 8.96 -7.33 8.06
C MET A 383 8.10 -6.11 7.75
N LEU A 384 8.14 -5.10 8.60
CA LEU A 384 7.61 -3.78 8.26
C LEU A 384 8.71 -2.93 7.65
N SER A 385 8.40 -2.26 6.54
CA SER A 385 9.33 -1.38 5.85
C SER A 385 8.59 -0.27 5.11
N SER A 386 9.19 0.93 5.10
CA SER A 386 8.67 2.09 4.37
C SER A 386 9.29 2.17 2.97
N HIS A 387 8.46 2.45 1.97
CA HIS A 387 8.83 2.65 0.57
C HIS A 387 8.29 4.00 0.12
N GLY A 388 9.14 5.02 0.06
CA GLY A 388 8.73 6.36 -0.40
C GLY A 388 7.68 7.04 0.48
N GLY A 389 7.60 6.70 1.77
CA GLY A 389 6.60 7.23 2.70
C GLY A 389 5.39 6.32 2.92
N GLU A 390 5.24 5.25 2.14
CA GLU A 390 4.19 4.24 2.33
C GLU A 390 4.73 3.03 3.10
N ILE A 391 4.00 2.56 4.11
CA ILE A 391 4.43 1.44 4.95
C ILE A 391 3.80 0.13 4.45
N PHE A 392 4.66 -0.88 4.27
CA PHE A 392 4.25 -2.23 3.85
C PHE A 392 4.62 -3.28 4.89
N LEU A 393 3.72 -4.23 5.08
CA LEU A 393 3.94 -5.52 5.72
C LEU A 393 4.41 -6.52 4.67
N HIS A 394 5.70 -6.83 4.70
CA HIS A 394 6.35 -7.84 3.87
C HIS A 394 6.17 -9.21 4.51
N VAL A 395 5.71 -10.18 3.73
CA VAL A 395 5.62 -11.59 4.10
C VAL A 395 6.91 -12.28 3.69
N LEU A 396 7.63 -12.83 4.66
CA LEU A 396 8.90 -13.50 4.47
C LEU A 396 8.71 -15.01 4.44
N CYS A 397 9.53 -15.69 3.64
CA CYS A 397 9.56 -17.14 3.66
C CYS A 397 10.21 -17.64 4.96
N SER A 398 9.41 -18.28 5.81
CA SER A 398 9.88 -18.90 7.06
C SER A 398 10.22 -20.38 6.92
N SER A 399 9.86 -21.02 5.81
CA SER A 399 10.17 -22.42 5.53
C SER A 399 11.61 -22.59 5.05
N ARG A 400 12.11 -23.82 5.15
CA ARG A 400 13.43 -24.19 4.63
C ARG A 400 13.46 -23.90 3.13
N SER A 401 14.44 -23.12 2.68
CA SER A 401 14.58 -22.78 1.27
C SER A 401 14.91 -24.05 0.47
N ILE A 402 14.19 -24.29 -0.62
CA ILE A 402 14.54 -25.33 -1.59
C ILE A 402 15.86 -25.03 -2.34
N LEU A 403 16.37 -23.80 -2.19
CA LEU A 403 17.62 -23.32 -2.78
C LEU A 403 18.74 -23.21 -1.73
N GLU A 404 18.55 -23.80 -0.54
CA GLU A 404 19.66 -23.98 0.39
C GLU A 404 20.74 -24.89 -0.21
N ASP A 405 21.98 -24.73 0.25
CA ASP A 405 23.14 -25.48 -0.24
C ASP A 405 23.26 -25.53 -1.78
N PRO A 406 23.31 -24.36 -2.46
CA PRO A 406 23.44 -24.32 -3.91
C PRO A 406 24.76 -24.98 -4.36
N PRO A 407 24.81 -25.52 -5.59
CA PRO A 407 26.05 -26.08 -6.14
C PRO A 407 27.21 -25.08 -6.07
N SER A 408 28.40 -25.57 -5.74
CA SER A 408 29.58 -24.71 -5.66
C SER A 408 29.88 -24.07 -7.01
N ILE A 409 30.05 -22.75 -7.03
CA ILE A 409 30.43 -21.99 -8.24
C ILE A 409 31.73 -22.55 -8.83
N SER A 410 32.68 -23.00 -8.00
CA SER A 410 33.97 -23.53 -8.46
C SER A 410 33.88 -24.87 -9.18
N GLU A 411 32.78 -25.61 -8.98
CA GLU A 411 32.55 -26.92 -9.57
C GLU A 411 31.69 -26.85 -10.84
N GLY A 412 30.99 -25.74 -11.05
CA GLY A 412 30.18 -25.48 -12.23
C GLY A 412 30.98 -25.00 -13.45
N CYS A 413 30.25 -24.65 -14.51
CA CYS A 413 30.81 -24.10 -15.74
C CYS A 413 31.60 -22.81 -15.44
N GLY A 414 32.86 -22.78 -15.87
CA GLY A 414 33.74 -21.62 -15.63
C GLY A 414 34.28 -21.51 -14.19
N GLY A 415 33.96 -22.44 -13.28
CA GLY A 415 34.39 -22.40 -11.88
C GLY A 415 35.90 -22.56 -11.64
N ARG A 416 36.63 -23.04 -12.65
CA ARG A 416 38.09 -23.17 -12.62
C ARG A 416 38.84 -21.96 -13.22
N VAL A 417 38.11 -21.01 -13.80
CA VAL A 417 38.67 -19.76 -14.29
C VAL A 417 38.95 -18.86 -13.09
N THR A 418 40.18 -18.32 -13.02
CA THR A 418 40.67 -17.60 -11.83
C THR A 418 40.85 -16.11 -12.04
N ASP A 419 40.74 -15.64 -13.28
CA ASP A 419 41.08 -14.29 -13.71
C ASP A 419 39.89 -13.54 -14.31
N TYR A 420 38.68 -13.75 -13.76
CA TYR A 420 37.50 -12.98 -14.15
C TYR A 420 37.69 -11.49 -13.86
N ARG A 421 37.19 -10.64 -14.77
CA ARG A 421 37.17 -9.17 -14.62
C ARG A 421 36.02 -8.69 -13.73
N ILE A 422 35.94 -9.21 -12.51
CA ILE A 422 34.84 -8.95 -11.57
C ILE A 422 34.75 -7.46 -11.22
N THR A 423 35.88 -6.80 -10.96
CA THR A 423 35.92 -5.37 -10.62
C THR A 423 35.36 -4.52 -11.76
N ASP A 424 35.86 -4.73 -12.98
CA ASP A 424 35.44 -3.98 -14.17
C ASP A 424 33.96 -4.24 -14.49
N PHE A 425 33.48 -5.48 -14.32
CA PHE A 425 32.05 -5.78 -14.49
C PHE A 425 31.20 -5.10 -13.41
N GLY A 426 31.71 -5.00 -12.19
CA GLY A 426 31.06 -4.27 -11.10
C GLY A 426 30.94 -2.76 -11.39
N GLU A 427 31.94 -2.16 -12.05
CA GLU A 427 31.85 -0.78 -12.53
C GLU A 427 30.85 -0.64 -13.67
N PHE A 428 30.90 -1.55 -14.65
CA PHE A 428 29.91 -1.64 -15.73
C PHE A 428 28.47 -1.70 -15.17
N MET A 429 28.21 -2.52 -14.14
CA MET A 429 26.90 -2.59 -13.49
C MET A 429 26.49 -1.25 -12.85
N LYS A 430 27.44 -0.53 -12.23
CA LYS A 430 27.17 0.78 -11.59
C LYS A 430 26.82 1.86 -12.60
N GLU A 431 27.49 1.86 -13.77
CA GLU A 431 27.27 2.78 -14.87
C GLU A 431 25.95 2.53 -15.61
N ASN A 432 25.43 1.30 -15.54
CA ASN A 432 24.20 0.88 -16.22
C ASN A 432 23.01 0.70 -15.24
N ARG A 433 23.01 1.42 -14.11
CA ARG A 433 21.87 1.42 -13.19
C ARG A 433 20.65 2.06 -13.82
N LEU A 434 19.48 1.45 -13.60
CA LEU A 434 18.21 2.00 -14.05
C LEU A 434 17.80 3.19 -13.17
N MET A 435 17.14 4.16 -13.81
CA MET A 435 16.55 5.34 -13.15
C MET A 435 15.13 5.53 -13.67
N PRO A 436 14.13 5.80 -12.81
CA PRO A 436 12.79 6.17 -13.27
C PRO A 436 12.83 7.45 -14.12
N VAL A 437 12.05 7.47 -15.22
CA VAL A 437 11.90 8.64 -16.10
C VAL A 437 10.42 9.01 -16.11
N SER A 438 10.09 10.21 -15.64
CA SER A 438 8.69 10.65 -15.50
C SER A 438 8.08 11.22 -16.78
N GLU A 439 8.92 11.72 -17.70
CA GLU A 439 8.46 12.37 -18.93
C GLU A 439 8.63 11.47 -20.15
N SER A 440 7.57 11.39 -20.96
CA SER A 440 7.61 10.75 -22.27
C SER A 440 8.52 11.55 -23.20
N ARG A 441 9.50 10.88 -23.80
CA ARG A 441 10.33 11.46 -24.86
C ARG A 441 9.92 10.86 -26.20
N TYR A 442 10.00 11.67 -27.25
CA TYR A 442 9.76 11.23 -28.61
C TYR A 442 11.05 11.32 -29.41
N GLN A 443 11.28 10.33 -30.26
CA GLN A 443 12.36 10.36 -31.24
C GLN A 443 12.04 11.34 -32.38
N MET A 444 13.04 11.65 -33.20
CA MET A 444 12.90 12.60 -34.32
C MET A 444 11.86 12.17 -35.37
N ASP A 445 11.57 10.88 -35.46
CA ASP A 445 10.56 10.31 -36.37
C ASP A 445 9.14 10.30 -35.78
N GLY A 446 8.96 10.83 -34.56
CA GLY A 446 7.69 10.88 -33.85
C GLY A 446 7.34 9.61 -33.06
N THR A 447 8.22 8.60 -33.04
CA THR A 447 8.02 7.40 -32.21
C THR A 447 8.30 7.69 -30.73
N LEU A 448 7.62 6.98 -29.84
CA LEU A 448 7.81 7.10 -28.40
C LEU A 448 9.12 6.42 -28.00
N ASP A 449 10.04 7.16 -27.37
CA ASP A 449 11.27 6.62 -26.78
C ASP A 449 10.93 5.89 -25.49
N VAL A 450 11.02 4.56 -25.50
CA VAL A 450 10.76 3.70 -24.33
C VAL A 450 12.06 3.58 -23.53
N PRO A 451 12.16 4.16 -22.31
CA PRO A 451 13.42 4.22 -21.57
C PRO A 451 14.08 2.86 -21.31
N LEU A 452 13.26 1.83 -21.11
CA LEU A 452 13.75 0.47 -20.86
C LEU A 452 14.39 -0.16 -22.11
N GLU A 453 13.83 0.07 -23.30
CA GLU A 453 14.43 -0.41 -24.54
C GLU A 453 15.74 0.35 -24.82
N ARG A 454 15.79 1.66 -24.56
CA ARG A 454 17.04 2.43 -24.66
C ARG A 454 18.13 1.90 -23.72
N ALA A 455 17.78 1.55 -22.48
CA ALA A 455 18.72 0.96 -21.54
C ALA A 455 19.24 -0.40 -22.03
N LYS A 456 18.37 -1.22 -22.63
CA LYS A 456 18.74 -2.51 -23.22
C LYS A 456 19.64 -2.35 -24.44
N GLU A 457 19.37 -1.39 -25.32
CA GLU A 457 20.24 -1.05 -26.45
C GLU A 457 21.61 -0.53 -25.99
N GLN A 458 21.66 0.25 -24.91
CA GLN A 458 22.93 0.65 -24.29
C GLN A 458 23.73 -0.57 -23.84
N LEU A 459 23.11 -1.53 -23.16
CA LEU A 459 23.77 -2.77 -22.76
C LEU A 459 24.29 -3.55 -23.98
N GLU A 460 23.52 -3.64 -25.06
CA GLU A 460 23.97 -4.26 -26.32
C GLU A 460 25.25 -3.58 -26.82
N ARG A 461 25.23 -2.25 -26.99
CA ARG A 461 26.39 -1.49 -27.50
C ARG A 461 27.63 -1.69 -26.64
N TYR A 462 27.47 -1.61 -25.32
CA TYR A 462 28.58 -1.69 -24.37
C TYR A 462 29.13 -3.11 -24.23
N THR A 463 28.38 -4.14 -24.65
CA THR A 463 28.80 -5.54 -24.56
C THR A 463 29.26 -6.15 -25.89
N ARG A 464 29.23 -5.39 -27.02
CA ARG A 464 29.74 -5.84 -28.33
C ARG A 464 31.17 -6.37 -28.29
N TYR A 465 32.03 -5.75 -27.48
CA TYR A 465 33.38 -6.24 -27.20
C TYR A 465 33.68 -6.13 -25.72
N TRP A 466 33.33 -7.17 -24.95
CA TRP A 466 33.53 -7.22 -23.50
C TRP A 466 34.14 -8.56 -23.06
N PRO A 467 35.48 -8.72 -23.14
CA PRO A 467 36.16 -9.93 -22.70
C PRO A 467 35.96 -10.17 -21.21
N MET A 468 35.52 -11.38 -20.83
CA MET A 468 35.12 -11.71 -19.45
C MET A 468 36.30 -11.98 -18.50
N ILE A 469 37.46 -12.35 -19.05
CA ILE A 469 38.66 -12.70 -18.28
C ILE A 469 39.84 -11.81 -18.67
N ILE A 470 40.71 -11.53 -17.71
CA ILE A 470 41.86 -10.64 -17.85
C ILE A 470 42.79 -11.15 -18.95
N SER A 471 42.95 -12.47 -19.07
CA SER A 471 43.83 -13.08 -20.07
C SER A 471 43.33 -13.00 -21.52
N GLN A 472 42.06 -12.68 -21.76
CA GLN A 472 41.48 -12.57 -23.11
C GLN A 472 41.57 -11.15 -23.70
N THR A 473 42.11 -10.19 -22.95
CA THR A 473 42.22 -8.81 -23.39
C THR A 473 43.59 -8.24 -23.08
N THR A 474 44.07 -7.37 -23.96
CA THR A 474 45.25 -6.54 -23.70
C THR A 474 44.80 -5.10 -23.47
N ILE A 475 43.91 -4.60 -24.31
CA ILE A 475 43.51 -3.20 -24.33
C ILE A 475 42.77 -2.77 -23.06
N PHE A 476 41.95 -3.65 -22.47
CA PHE A 476 41.25 -3.32 -21.23
C PHE A 476 42.15 -3.43 -19.98
N ASN A 477 43.33 -4.03 -20.11
CA ASN A 477 44.35 -4.04 -19.05
C ASN A 477 45.28 -2.81 -19.15
N MET A 478 45.08 -1.93 -20.13
CA MET A 478 45.90 -0.74 -20.37
C MET A 478 45.14 0.52 -19.95
N GLN A 479 45.63 1.19 -18.91
CA GLN A 479 45.07 2.49 -18.48
C GLN A 479 45.12 3.55 -19.59
N ALA A 480 46.11 3.46 -20.49
CA ALA A 480 46.22 4.35 -21.64
C ALA A 480 45.03 4.27 -22.61
N VAL A 481 44.28 3.15 -22.64
CA VAL A 481 43.16 2.93 -23.58
C VAL A 481 41.81 3.35 -23.00
N VAL A 482 41.69 3.50 -21.68
CA VAL A 482 40.44 3.84 -20.98
C VAL A 482 39.70 5.04 -21.57
N PRO A 483 40.37 6.18 -21.91
CA PRO A 483 39.67 7.34 -22.47
C PRO A 483 38.97 7.06 -23.80
N LEU A 484 39.52 6.16 -24.61
CA LEU A 484 38.91 5.72 -25.88
C LEU A 484 37.82 4.68 -25.61
N ALA A 485 38.10 3.67 -24.79
CA ALA A 485 37.19 2.56 -24.55
C ALA A 485 35.85 3.00 -23.95
N ASN A 486 35.85 4.02 -23.08
CA ASN A 486 34.63 4.49 -22.42
C ASN A 486 33.72 5.31 -23.35
N VAL A 487 34.27 5.96 -24.37
CA VAL A 487 33.49 6.86 -25.24
C VAL A 487 33.10 6.20 -26.55
N ILE A 488 33.90 5.26 -27.06
CA ILE A 488 33.67 4.63 -28.38
C ILE A 488 32.34 3.83 -28.45
N VAL A 489 31.79 3.47 -27.30
CA VAL A 489 30.53 2.72 -27.17
C VAL A 489 29.28 3.62 -27.05
N LYS A 490 29.46 4.95 -26.97
CA LYS A 490 28.36 5.92 -26.95
C LYS A 490 27.59 5.87 -28.28
N GLU A 491 26.32 6.27 -28.22
CA GLU A 491 25.46 6.36 -29.41
C GLU A 491 25.96 7.40 -30.42
N SER A 492 26.48 8.52 -29.93
CA SER A 492 27.14 9.54 -30.74
C SER A 492 28.38 10.07 -30.01
N LEU A 493 29.40 10.46 -30.78
CA LEU A 493 30.65 11.02 -30.26
C LEU A 493 30.65 12.53 -30.42
N THR A 494 30.96 13.24 -29.34
CA THR A 494 31.22 14.68 -29.38
C THR A 494 32.59 14.99 -29.99
N GLU A 495 32.85 16.25 -30.37
CA GLU A 495 34.18 16.65 -30.87
C GLU A 495 35.28 16.35 -29.84
N ASP A 496 34.99 16.59 -28.55
CA ASP A 496 35.90 16.27 -27.44
C ASP A 496 36.14 14.76 -27.31
N ASP A 497 35.10 13.93 -27.48
CA ASP A 497 35.25 12.47 -27.50
C ASP A 497 36.19 12.03 -28.63
N VAL A 498 36.03 12.61 -29.84
CA VAL A 498 36.90 12.31 -30.99
C VAL A 498 38.34 12.71 -30.73
N VAL A 499 38.58 13.90 -30.16
CA VAL A 499 39.94 14.35 -29.78
C VAL A 499 40.56 13.41 -28.75
N ASN A 500 39.79 12.94 -27.76
CA ASN A 500 40.27 11.98 -26.77
C ASN A 500 40.61 10.61 -27.39
N CYS A 501 39.80 10.14 -28.33
CA CYS A 501 40.10 8.94 -29.12
C CYS A 501 41.41 9.11 -29.91
N GLN A 502 41.60 10.23 -30.61
CA GLN A 502 42.81 10.52 -31.37
C GLN A 502 44.06 10.57 -30.48
N LYS A 503 44.00 11.29 -29.35
CA LYS A 503 45.08 11.34 -28.37
C LYS A 503 45.46 9.96 -27.85
N THR A 504 44.46 9.12 -27.56
CA THR A 504 44.68 7.75 -27.12
C THR A 504 45.44 6.94 -28.17
N ILE A 505 45.06 7.05 -29.44
CA ILE A 505 45.74 6.37 -30.55
C ILE A 505 47.19 6.88 -30.70
N TYR A 506 47.43 8.19 -30.64
CA TYR A 506 48.79 8.74 -30.71
C TYR A 506 49.66 8.29 -29.55
N ASN A 507 49.11 8.19 -28.33
CA ASN A 507 49.81 7.64 -27.19
C ASN A 507 50.22 6.18 -27.41
N LEU A 508 49.35 5.36 -28.03
CA LEU A 508 49.68 3.98 -28.37
C LEU A 508 50.79 3.88 -29.42
N VAL A 509 50.80 4.76 -30.42
CA VAL A 509 51.89 4.86 -31.41
C VAL A 509 53.20 5.25 -30.72
N ASP A 510 53.16 6.17 -29.76
CA ASP A 510 54.35 6.56 -29.01
C ASP A 510 54.84 5.45 -28.08
N MET A 511 53.94 4.68 -27.45
CA MET A 511 54.29 3.48 -26.69
C MET A 511 54.98 2.43 -27.56
N GLU A 512 54.48 2.22 -28.79
CA GLU A 512 55.12 1.35 -29.78
C GLU A 512 56.53 1.85 -30.15
N ARG A 513 56.67 3.15 -30.45
CA ARG A 513 57.97 3.76 -30.77
C ARG A 513 58.99 3.64 -29.63
N LYS A 514 58.53 3.83 -28.39
CA LYS A 514 59.33 3.67 -27.16
C LYS A 514 59.56 2.21 -26.78
N ASN A 515 58.84 1.29 -27.43
CA ASN A 515 58.90 -0.15 -27.18
C ASN A 515 58.49 -0.50 -25.73
N ASP A 516 57.46 0.21 -25.23
CA ASP A 516 56.89 0.04 -23.90
C ASP A 516 56.26 -1.36 -23.75
N PRO A 517 56.36 -1.99 -22.55
CA PRO A 517 55.79 -3.31 -22.33
C PRO A 517 54.25 -3.28 -22.31
N LEU A 518 53.62 -4.25 -23.00
CA LEU A 518 52.16 -4.44 -23.01
C LEU A 518 51.73 -5.57 -22.06
N PRO A 519 50.58 -5.45 -21.38
CA PRO A 519 50.07 -6.44 -20.42
C PRO A 519 49.40 -7.63 -21.13
N ILE A 520 50.18 -8.40 -21.87
CA ILE A 520 49.69 -9.53 -22.68
C ILE A 520 49.84 -10.82 -21.88
N SER A 521 48.76 -11.57 -21.75
CA SER A 521 48.75 -12.80 -20.96
C SER A 521 49.50 -13.94 -21.69
N THR A 522 50.58 -14.42 -21.09
CA THR A 522 51.35 -15.58 -21.59
C THR A 522 50.82 -16.88 -21.00
N ALA A 523 49.53 -17.16 -21.16
CA ALA A 523 48.98 -18.46 -20.79
C ALA A 523 49.35 -19.50 -21.86
N GLY A 524 50.28 -20.42 -21.54
CA GLY A 524 50.46 -21.68 -22.27
C GLY A 524 51.79 -21.98 -22.95
N THR A 525 52.72 -21.04 -23.13
CA THR A 525 54.03 -21.35 -23.75
C THR A 525 55.14 -21.58 -22.72
N ARG A 526 55.42 -22.85 -22.40
CA ARG A 526 56.73 -23.27 -21.89
C ARG A 526 57.76 -23.13 -23.01
N GLY A 527 58.43 -21.98 -23.09
CA GLY A 527 59.45 -21.66 -24.09
C GLY A 527 59.71 -20.16 -24.16
N LYS A 528 60.80 -19.75 -24.83
CA LYS A 528 61.19 -18.33 -25.01
C LYS A 528 59.95 -17.49 -25.36
N GLY A 529 59.65 -16.48 -24.54
CA GLY A 529 58.45 -15.66 -24.64
C GLY A 529 58.22 -15.07 -26.04
N PRO A 530 56.97 -14.76 -26.41
CA PRO A 530 56.65 -14.27 -27.74
C PRO A 530 57.45 -13.00 -28.09
N LYS A 531 57.95 -12.91 -29.33
CA LYS A 531 58.75 -11.77 -29.82
C LYS A 531 57.90 -10.49 -29.83
N ARG A 532 58.45 -9.37 -29.32
CA ARG A 532 57.76 -8.06 -29.12
C ARG A 532 57.10 -7.42 -30.36
N TRP A 533 57.48 -7.80 -31.58
CA TRP A 533 56.80 -7.32 -32.79
C TRP A 533 55.47 -8.05 -33.07
N ARG A 534 55.30 -9.26 -32.53
CA ARG A 534 54.04 -10.03 -32.63
C ARG A 534 52.97 -9.55 -31.66
N THR A 535 53.33 -8.72 -30.67
CA THR A 535 52.42 -8.30 -29.60
C THR A 535 51.58 -7.07 -29.95
N LEU A 536 52.01 -6.24 -30.91
CA LEU A 536 51.21 -5.15 -31.49
C LEU A 536 50.35 -5.61 -32.69
N THR A 537 50.67 -6.77 -33.27
CA THR A 537 50.01 -7.33 -34.47
C THR A 537 49.22 -8.60 -34.17
N TYR A 538 49.01 -8.95 -32.90
CA TYR A 538 48.45 -10.25 -32.51
C TYR A 538 47.02 -10.42 -33.03
N THR A 539 46.89 -11.17 -34.12
CA THR A 539 45.63 -11.71 -34.62
C THR A 539 45.49 -13.11 -34.00
N PRO A 540 44.41 -13.41 -33.26
CA PRO A 540 44.17 -14.76 -32.78
C PRO A 540 44.04 -15.67 -34.00
N LYS A 541 44.75 -16.80 -34.02
CA LYS A 541 44.36 -17.87 -34.92
C LYS A 541 42.94 -18.28 -34.49
N SER A 542 42.01 -18.20 -35.43
CA SER A 542 40.67 -18.75 -35.31
C SER A 542 40.79 -20.27 -35.14
N ASP A 543 40.89 -20.74 -33.90
CA ASP A 543 40.62 -22.14 -33.62
C ASP A 543 39.11 -22.32 -33.75
N GLN A 544 38.73 -22.90 -34.89
CA GLN A 544 37.43 -23.50 -35.10
C GLN A 544 37.18 -24.51 -33.99
N TYR A 545 36.34 -24.15 -33.02
CA TYR A 545 35.69 -25.13 -32.16
C TYR A 545 34.32 -25.45 -32.75
N LYS A 546 34.16 -26.72 -33.13
CA LYS A 546 32.86 -27.40 -33.27
C LYS A 546 32.17 -27.52 -31.92
#